data_AF-A0A7S1I4V6-F1
#
_entry.id   AF-A0A7S1I4V6-F1
#
_cell.length_a   1.000
_cell.length_b   1.000
_cell.length_c   1.000
_cell.angle_alpha   90.00
_cell.angle_beta   90.00
_cell.angle_gamma   90.00
#
_symmetry.space_group_name_H-M   'P 1'
#
loop_
_entity.id
_entity.type
_entity.pdbx_description
1 polymer ?
#
loop_
_entity_poly.entity_id
_entity_poly.type
_entity_poly.pdbx_seq_one_letter_code
_entity_poly.pdbx_strand_id
1 'polypeptide(L)'
;STLTFSFHPLDMEWSGLSSTTVIQIRHEGTGHFIKSPQVVRGKRPAPIGLSPAVDHDDVFMLGMPLSMEVADTDYVVSKLHVIHGAVQTLSGPLTTQQQFEAVFPDLERSLQQLIKFCVSSCTAAEALSADHLGCTHNRQVAMHSSQHAQLLLDQDVPTAVMQLLARALTPSTRDEPLYTLHDLHHPVGQNVRTICVLVHQLLKEIAAGGPALSLALVEHVPFMQSLMGHLPSVVQTLTAIFQNHQILLEGLPDRTAVSFVNLCRHRPRQPEYIQFLCCLCVCNGREVLGNQLTICRQLLDKSPELLYHLRVQGSRVQVKMP
;
A
#
# COMPACT_ATOMS: atom_id res chain seq x y z
N SER A 1 -18.03 8.14 33.59
CA SER A 1 -17.06 8.38 34.67
C SER A 1 -15.75 8.76 34.00
N THR A 2 -15.25 9.96 34.26
CA THR A 2 -13.95 10.40 33.75
C THR A 2 -12.87 9.68 34.55
N LEU A 3 -11.98 8.94 33.87
CA LEU A 3 -10.81 8.33 34.50
C LEU A 3 -9.76 9.43 34.68
N THR A 4 -9.30 9.64 35.92
CA THR A 4 -8.22 10.59 36.22
C THR A 4 -6.94 9.84 36.58
N PHE A 5 -5.81 10.36 36.08
CA PHE A 5 -4.48 9.78 36.26
C PHE A 5 -3.50 10.86 36.70
N SER A 6 -2.59 10.50 37.61
CA SER A 6 -1.48 11.33 38.03
C SER A 6 -0.14 10.79 37.48
N PHE A 7 0.74 11.70 37.08
CA PHE A 7 2.06 11.39 36.54
C PHE A 7 3.12 11.56 37.63
N HIS A 8 3.88 10.49 37.88
CA HIS A 8 4.93 10.46 38.90
C HIS A 8 6.30 10.33 38.22
N PRO A 9 7.09 11.40 38.14
CA PRO A 9 8.44 11.35 37.58
C PRO A 9 9.40 10.54 38.45
N LEU A 10 10.42 9.93 37.84
CA LEU A 10 11.50 9.26 38.60
C LEU A 10 12.78 10.09 38.70
N ASP A 11 12.95 11.13 37.90
CA ASP A 11 14.15 11.98 37.95
C ASP A 11 14.09 12.99 39.11
N MET A 12 15.14 13.01 39.95
CA MET A 12 15.19 13.79 41.20
C MET A 12 15.34 15.32 41.00
N GLU A 13 15.79 15.78 39.82
CA GLU A 13 15.96 17.21 39.52
C GLU A 13 14.82 17.71 38.64
N TRP A 14 13.68 17.93 39.27
CA TRP A 14 12.45 18.30 38.57
C TRP A 14 12.46 19.76 38.08
N SER A 15 12.84 19.95 36.81
CA SER A 15 12.84 21.26 36.13
C SER A 15 11.75 21.40 35.06
N GLY A 16 10.93 20.36 34.84
CA GLY A 16 9.84 20.33 33.86
C GLY A 16 9.72 18.98 33.18
N LEU A 17 8.69 18.80 32.34
CA LEU A 17 8.55 17.62 31.49
C LEU A 17 9.44 17.79 30.25
N SER A 18 10.43 16.91 30.09
CA SER A 18 11.26 16.79 28.89
C SER A 18 10.91 15.52 28.11
N SER A 19 11.32 15.43 26.84
CA SER A 19 11.11 14.26 25.98
C SER A 19 11.85 12.98 26.43
N THR A 20 12.66 13.08 27.48
CA THR A 20 13.39 11.98 28.09
C THR A 20 12.91 11.70 29.52
N THR A 21 11.88 12.40 30.00
CA THR A 21 11.39 12.23 31.36
C THR A 21 10.72 10.87 31.50
N VAL A 22 11.24 10.09 32.44
CA VAL A 22 10.69 8.79 32.80
C VAL A 22 9.64 8.98 33.90
N ILE A 23 8.43 8.48 33.66
CA ILE A 23 7.26 8.64 34.52
C ILE A 23 6.61 7.29 34.83
N GLN A 24 5.97 7.23 35.99
CA GLN A 24 4.97 6.24 36.37
C GLN A 24 3.58 6.87 36.30
N ILE A 25 2.59 6.09 35.88
CA ILE A 25 1.21 6.55 35.75
C ILE A 25 0.37 5.87 36.83
N ARG A 26 -0.32 6.66 37.64
CA ARG A 26 -1.19 6.19 38.72
C ARG A 26 -2.63 6.59 38.46
N HIS A 27 -3.55 5.65 38.55
CA HIS A 27 -4.98 5.94 38.50
C HIS A 27 -5.45 6.53 39.83
N GLU A 28 -6.03 7.73 39.81
CA GLU A 28 -6.38 8.44 41.05
C GLU A 28 -7.54 7.78 41.80
N GLY A 29 -8.52 7.23 41.07
CA GLY A 29 -9.72 6.64 41.68
C GLY A 29 -9.45 5.35 42.45
N THR A 30 -8.43 4.58 42.07
CA THR A 30 -8.05 3.33 42.76
C THR A 30 -6.70 3.41 43.44
N GLY A 31 -5.90 4.44 43.16
CA GLY A 31 -4.52 4.56 43.63
C GLY A 31 -3.54 3.56 43.03
N HIS A 32 -3.96 2.74 42.06
CA HIS A 32 -3.14 1.70 41.44
C HIS A 32 -2.27 2.28 40.30
N PHE A 33 -1.11 1.68 40.08
CA PHE A 33 -0.18 2.02 39.02
C PHE A 33 -0.44 1.19 37.76
N ILE A 34 -0.19 1.79 36.59
CA ILE A 34 -0.24 1.08 35.32
C ILE A 34 0.89 0.04 35.26
N LYS A 35 0.55 -1.19 34.87
CA LYS A 35 1.47 -2.33 34.77
C LYS A 35 1.51 -2.85 33.33
N SER A 36 2.70 -3.10 32.80
CA SER A 36 2.86 -3.66 31.46
C SER A 36 2.32 -5.10 31.41
N PRO A 37 1.78 -5.53 30.26
CA PRO A 37 1.30 -6.89 30.12
C PRO A 37 2.44 -7.90 30.13
N GLN A 38 2.27 -8.99 30.88
CA GLN A 38 3.20 -10.11 30.88
C GLN A 38 3.20 -10.78 29.51
N VAL A 39 4.32 -10.68 28.78
CA VAL A 39 4.48 -11.31 27.47
C VAL A 39 4.84 -12.79 27.64
N VAL A 40 3.85 -13.68 27.52
CA VAL A 40 4.08 -15.13 27.54
C VAL A 40 4.25 -15.62 26.10
N ARG A 41 5.40 -16.26 25.79
CA ARG A 41 5.68 -16.84 24.46
C ARG A 41 4.52 -17.73 23.99
N GLY A 42 4.02 -17.46 22.79
CA GLY A 42 2.95 -18.25 22.15
C GLY A 42 1.52 -17.86 22.54
N LYS A 43 1.33 -16.83 23.39
CA LYS A 43 0.00 -16.27 23.71
C LYS A 43 -0.10 -14.82 23.24
N ARG A 44 -1.33 -14.37 22.95
CA ARG A 44 -1.59 -12.94 22.70
C ARG A 44 -1.17 -12.13 23.93
N PRO A 45 -0.51 -10.97 23.74
CA PRO A 45 -0.18 -10.09 24.87
C PRO A 45 -1.46 -9.70 25.61
N ALA A 46 -1.40 -9.75 26.94
CA ALA A 46 -2.50 -9.29 27.78
C ALA A 46 -2.74 -7.78 27.57
N PRO A 47 -3.93 -7.25 27.89
CA PRO A 47 -4.12 -5.81 27.99
C PRO A 47 -3.29 -5.24 29.14
N ILE A 48 -2.98 -3.95 29.05
CA ILE A 48 -2.33 -3.19 30.12
C ILE A 48 -3.18 -3.27 31.39
N GLY A 49 -2.54 -3.58 32.52
CA GLY A 49 -3.20 -3.81 33.80
C GLY A 49 -3.02 -2.67 34.80
N LEU A 50 -3.71 -2.76 35.93
CA LEU A 50 -3.50 -1.91 37.10
C LEU A 50 -3.00 -2.77 38.27
N SER A 51 -1.97 -2.30 38.98
CA SER A 51 -1.37 -2.98 40.12
C SER A 51 -1.32 -2.05 41.34
N PRO A 52 -1.64 -2.54 42.56
CA PRO A 52 -1.48 -1.75 43.77
C PRO A 52 -0.01 -1.58 44.17
N ALA A 53 0.88 -2.47 43.71
CA ALA A 53 2.30 -2.39 43.95
C ALA A 53 2.98 -1.49 42.91
N VAL A 54 3.87 -0.60 43.37
CA VAL A 54 4.79 0.17 42.53
C VAL A 54 5.82 -0.80 41.98
N ASP A 55 5.77 -1.04 40.68
CA ASP A 55 6.76 -1.82 39.97
C ASP A 55 7.77 -0.85 39.32
N HIS A 56 9.04 -0.92 39.72
CA HIS A 56 10.06 0.00 39.24
C HIS A 56 10.54 -0.33 37.82
N ASP A 57 10.16 -1.49 37.29
CA ASP A 57 10.46 -1.89 35.91
C ASP A 57 9.42 -1.36 34.90
N ASP A 58 8.22 -1.00 35.39
CA ASP A 58 7.14 -0.46 34.56
C ASP A 58 7.14 1.07 34.56
N VAL A 59 8.00 1.61 33.70
CA VAL A 59 8.24 3.05 33.56
C VAL A 59 8.05 3.48 32.12
N PHE A 60 7.43 4.64 31.93
CA PHE A 60 7.04 5.19 30.64
C PHE A 60 7.87 6.43 30.34
N MET A 61 8.35 6.58 29.12
CA MET A 61 8.95 7.84 28.67
C MET A 61 7.91 8.67 27.93
N LEU A 62 7.86 9.95 28.25
CA LEU A 62 7.05 10.90 27.48
C LEU A 62 7.79 11.29 26.21
N GLY A 63 7.38 10.74 25.08
CA GLY A 63 7.83 11.20 23.77
C GLY A 63 7.04 12.43 23.34
N MET A 64 7.73 13.55 23.07
CA MET A 64 7.15 14.66 22.33
C MET A 64 7.36 14.38 20.84
N PRO A 65 6.29 14.26 20.03
CA PRO A 65 6.47 14.08 18.59
C PRO A 65 7.18 15.29 18.00
N LEU A 66 8.00 15.07 16.97
CA LEU A 66 8.68 16.19 16.29
C LEU A 66 7.61 17.01 15.56
N SER A 67 7.77 18.34 15.53
CA SER A 67 6.82 19.24 14.84
C SER A 67 6.62 18.88 13.37
N MET A 68 7.64 18.30 12.74
CA MET A 68 7.59 17.80 11.36
C MET A 68 6.69 16.56 11.21
N GLU A 69 6.76 15.60 12.15
CA GLU A 69 5.92 14.40 12.13
C GLU A 69 4.43 14.75 12.28
N VAL A 70 4.11 15.72 13.13
CA VAL A 70 2.75 16.24 13.28
C VAL A 70 2.28 16.92 11.98
N ALA A 71 3.14 17.74 11.37
CA ALA A 71 2.83 18.41 10.11
C ALA A 71 2.61 17.43 8.94
N ASP A 72 3.42 16.38 8.84
CA ASP A 72 3.27 15.34 7.82
C ASP A 72 2.00 14.51 8.06
N THR A 73 1.68 14.21 9.32
CA THR A 73 0.42 13.55 9.69
C THR A 73 -0.78 14.39 9.29
N ASP A 74 -0.83 15.66 9.69
CA ASP A 74 -1.90 16.59 9.32
C ASP A 74 -2.00 16.75 7.79
N TYR A 75 -0.85 16.77 7.11
CA TYR A 75 -0.78 16.85 5.67
C TYR A 75 -1.44 15.63 5.01
N VAL A 76 -1.11 14.41 5.42
CA VAL A 76 -1.69 13.16 4.88
C VAL A 76 -3.19 13.08 5.22
N VAL A 77 -3.55 13.32 6.48
CA VAL A 77 -4.95 13.29 6.96
C VAL A 77 -5.81 14.27 6.17
N SER A 78 -5.32 15.48 5.89
CA SER A 78 -6.07 16.46 5.09
C SER A 78 -6.38 15.96 3.66
N LYS A 79 -5.47 15.20 3.03
CA LYS A 79 -5.72 14.61 1.71
C LYS A 79 -6.66 13.41 1.78
N LEU A 80 -6.52 12.58 2.81
CA LEU A 80 -7.46 11.50 3.07
C LEU A 80 -8.87 12.02 3.30
N HIS A 81 -9.04 13.17 3.96
CA HIS A 81 -10.36 13.78 4.12
C HIS A 81 -11.02 14.08 2.77
N VAL A 82 -10.27 14.61 1.80
CA VAL A 82 -10.76 14.85 0.43
C VAL A 82 -11.11 13.53 -0.27
N ILE A 83 -10.26 12.49 -0.14
CA ILE A 83 -10.51 11.17 -0.71
C ILE A 83 -11.77 10.53 -0.11
N HIS A 84 -11.92 10.53 1.21
CA HIS A 84 -13.11 10.02 1.88
C HIS A 84 -14.37 10.80 1.51
N GLY A 85 -14.29 12.13 1.38
CA GLY A 85 -15.39 12.95 0.88
C GLY A 85 -15.81 12.57 -0.54
N ALA A 86 -14.85 12.27 -1.42
CA ALA A 86 -15.13 11.78 -2.77
C ALA A 86 -15.74 10.36 -2.75
N VAL A 87 -15.24 9.46 -1.90
CA VAL A 87 -15.80 8.11 -1.71
C VAL A 87 -17.25 8.18 -1.21
N GLN A 88 -17.54 9.07 -0.26
CA GLN A 88 -18.89 9.29 0.26
C GLN A 88 -19.82 9.83 -0.83
N THR A 89 -19.35 10.80 -1.62
CA THR A 89 -20.07 11.31 -2.78
C THR A 89 -20.38 10.18 -3.76
N LEU A 90 -19.40 9.34 -4.12
CA LEU A 90 -19.60 8.18 -5.00
C LEU A 90 -20.50 7.08 -4.42
N SER A 91 -20.64 7.02 -3.09
CA SER A 91 -21.47 6.02 -2.41
C SER A 91 -22.93 6.47 -2.22
N GLY A 92 -23.26 7.72 -2.56
CA GLY A 92 -24.61 8.26 -2.44
C GLY A 92 -25.61 7.58 -3.39
N PRO A 93 -26.85 7.30 -2.95
CA PRO A 93 -27.85 6.57 -3.75
C PRO A 93 -28.42 7.36 -4.96
N LEU A 94 -28.05 8.63 -5.12
CA LEU A 94 -28.55 9.52 -6.19
C LEU A 94 -27.42 10.37 -6.79
N THR A 95 -26.18 9.93 -6.64
CA THR A 95 -25.04 10.73 -7.09
C THR A 95 -25.08 10.87 -8.61
N THR A 96 -25.05 12.10 -9.10
CA THR A 96 -24.98 12.35 -10.54
C THR A 96 -23.53 12.52 -10.99
N GLN A 97 -23.25 12.26 -12.28
CA GLN A 97 -21.93 12.51 -12.86
C GLN A 97 -21.46 13.97 -12.61
N GLN A 98 -22.39 14.94 -12.69
CA GLN A 98 -22.10 16.34 -12.40
C GLN A 98 -21.64 16.59 -10.96
N GLN A 99 -22.22 15.90 -9.98
CA GLN A 99 -21.81 16.02 -8.58
C GLN A 99 -20.41 15.44 -8.35
N PHE A 100 -20.08 14.35 -9.04
CA PHE A 100 -18.74 13.78 -8.97
C PHE A 100 -17.69 14.65 -9.69
N GLU A 101 -18.05 15.22 -10.84
CA GLU A 101 -17.20 16.15 -11.57
C GLU A 101 -16.88 17.42 -10.77
N ALA A 102 -17.76 17.86 -9.87
CA ALA A 102 -17.50 18.99 -8.98
C ALA A 102 -16.37 18.72 -7.97
N VAL A 103 -16.23 17.47 -7.51
CA VAL A 103 -15.20 17.04 -6.54
C VAL A 103 -13.86 16.72 -7.23
N PHE A 104 -13.91 16.50 -8.56
CA PHE A 104 -12.77 16.07 -9.37
C PHE A 104 -11.49 16.92 -9.18
N PRO A 105 -11.52 18.28 -9.26
CA PRO A 105 -10.30 19.07 -9.24
C PRO A 105 -9.54 18.97 -7.91
N ASP A 106 -10.28 18.90 -6.79
CA ASP A 106 -9.69 18.80 -5.46
C ASP A 106 -9.17 17.39 -5.20
N LEU A 107 -9.87 16.37 -5.70
CA LEU A 107 -9.43 14.99 -5.65
C LEU A 107 -8.16 14.76 -6.48
N GLU A 108 -8.13 15.26 -7.71
CA GLU A 108 -6.96 15.17 -8.60
C GLU A 108 -5.73 15.81 -7.92
N ARG A 109 -5.90 17.03 -7.40
CA ARG A 109 -4.83 17.75 -6.70
C ARG A 109 -4.34 16.98 -5.47
N SER A 110 -5.26 16.39 -4.70
CA SER A 110 -4.92 15.63 -3.49
C SER A 110 -4.16 14.35 -3.81
N LEU A 111 -4.57 13.62 -4.85
CA LEU A 111 -3.85 12.44 -5.34
C LEU A 111 -2.45 12.80 -5.82
N GLN A 112 -2.30 13.85 -6.63
CA GLN A 112 -0.98 14.32 -7.10
C GLN A 112 -0.06 14.74 -5.94
N GLN A 113 -0.63 15.36 -4.91
CA GLN A 113 0.09 15.76 -3.70
C GLN A 113 0.57 14.54 -2.90
N LEU A 114 -0.27 13.53 -2.72
CA LEU A 114 0.13 12.26 -2.09
C LEU A 114 1.18 11.51 -2.90
N ILE A 115 1.08 11.50 -4.23
CA ILE A 115 2.11 10.91 -5.10
C ILE A 115 3.45 11.60 -4.86
N LYS A 116 3.47 12.95 -4.87
CA LYS A 116 4.70 13.71 -4.61
C LYS A 116 5.28 13.40 -3.24
N PHE A 117 4.45 13.32 -2.21
CA PHE A 117 4.84 12.93 -0.85
C PHE A 117 5.50 11.53 -0.81
N CYS A 118 4.91 10.55 -1.51
CA CYS A 118 5.49 9.21 -1.60
C CYS A 118 6.82 9.21 -2.38
N VAL A 119 6.88 9.88 -3.53
CA VAL A 119 8.09 9.94 -4.37
C VAL A 119 9.25 10.61 -3.66
N SER A 120 9.03 11.73 -2.94
CA SER A 120 10.08 12.36 -2.13
C SER A 120 10.65 11.43 -1.05
N SER A 121 9.84 10.48 -0.59
CA SER A 121 10.23 9.47 0.41
C SER A 121 11.02 8.33 -0.22
N CYS A 122 10.62 7.88 -1.42
CA CYS A 122 11.23 6.75 -2.13
C CYS A 122 12.55 7.14 -2.80
N THR A 123 12.60 8.28 -3.50
CA THR A 123 13.84 8.79 -4.13
C THR A 123 14.97 9.01 -3.12
N ALA A 124 14.60 9.46 -1.92
CA ALA A 124 15.51 9.57 -0.79
C ALA A 124 16.05 8.21 -0.33
N ALA A 125 15.28 7.12 -0.45
CA ALA A 125 15.70 5.76 -0.10
C ALA A 125 16.57 5.09 -1.19
N GLU A 126 16.23 5.28 -2.47
CA GLU A 126 16.96 4.69 -3.60
C GLU A 126 18.37 5.28 -3.77
N ALA A 127 18.51 6.60 -3.61
CA ALA A 127 19.81 7.28 -3.66
C ALA A 127 20.82 6.72 -2.62
N LEU A 128 20.31 6.20 -1.49
CA LEU A 128 21.14 5.62 -0.41
C LEU A 128 21.60 4.19 -0.70
N SER A 129 20.86 3.44 -1.53
CA SER A 129 21.23 2.07 -1.91
C SER A 129 22.41 2.03 -2.89
N ALA A 130 22.66 3.13 -3.60
CA ALA A 130 23.75 3.28 -4.54
C ALA A 130 25.08 3.75 -3.89
N ASP A 131 25.04 4.44 -2.75
CA ASP A 131 26.23 4.99 -2.08
C ASP A 131 26.69 4.12 -0.88
N HIS A 132 27.79 3.39 -1.06
CA HIS A 132 28.37 2.45 -0.09
C HIS A 132 29.10 3.09 1.11
N LEU A 133 28.99 4.40 1.37
CA LEU A 133 29.63 5.03 2.53
C LEU A 133 28.61 5.32 3.64
N GLY A 134 28.75 4.58 4.75
CA GLY A 134 27.94 4.72 5.96
C GLY A 134 28.17 6.03 6.70
N CYS A 135 27.57 7.11 6.22
CA CYS A 135 27.51 8.39 6.93
C CYS A 135 26.20 8.52 7.74
N THR A 136 26.26 9.19 8.88
CA THR A 136 25.11 9.41 9.81
C THR A 136 23.88 10.03 9.14
N HIS A 137 24.07 10.80 8.07
CA HIS A 137 23.02 11.36 7.22
C HIS A 137 22.13 10.28 6.56
N ASN A 138 22.72 9.16 6.12
CA ASN A 138 22.01 8.07 5.46
C ASN A 138 21.04 7.34 6.41
N ARG A 139 21.38 7.30 7.70
CA ARG A 139 20.56 6.69 8.75
C ARG A 139 19.33 7.54 9.08
N GLN A 140 19.47 8.86 9.04
CA GLN A 140 18.41 9.81 9.34
C GLN A 140 17.39 9.90 8.20
N VAL A 141 17.84 9.80 6.94
CA VAL A 141 16.98 9.75 5.76
C VAL A 141 16.25 8.40 5.63
N ALA A 142 16.91 7.27 5.92
CA ALA A 142 16.26 5.96 5.98
C ALA A 142 15.25 5.85 7.13
N MET A 143 15.49 6.53 8.25
CA MET A 143 14.48 6.70 9.30
C MET A 143 13.28 7.50 8.79
N HIS A 144 13.49 8.59 8.05
CA HIS A 144 12.42 9.43 7.53
C HIS A 144 11.54 8.71 6.48
N SER A 145 12.14 7.91 5.60
CA SER A 145 11.38 7.09 4.65
C SER A 145 10.59 5.98 5.35
N SER A 146 11.16 5.36 6.40
CA SER A 146 10.46 4.40 7.26
C SER A 146 9.30 5.04 8.03
N GLN A 147 9.47 6.28 8.51
CA GLN A 147 8.43 7.05 9.21
C GLN A 147 7.27 7.41 8.26
N HIS A 148 7.57 7.85 7.04
CA HIS A 148 6.53 8.10 6.04
C HIS A 148 5.80 6.82 5.66
N ALA A 149 6.50 5.71 5.45
CA ALA A 149 5.87 4.44 5.15
C ALA A 149 4.95 3.97 6.29
N GLN A 150 5.38 4.16 7.55
CA GLN A 150 4.58 3.85 8.71
C GLN A 150 3.38 4.78 8.87
N LEU A 151 3.53 6.08 8.60
CA LEU A 151 2.42 7.03 8.58
C LEU A 151 1.34 6.62 7.56
N LEU A 152 1.74 6.19 6.36
CA LEU A 152 0.80 5.74 5.34
C LEU A 152 0.01 4.49 5.80
N LEU A 153 0.64 3.59 6.57
CA LEU A 153 -0.02 2.43 7.18
C LEU A 153 -0.96 2.84 8.32
N ASP A 154 -0.47 3.67 9.24
CA ASP A 154 -1.22 4.09 10.43
C ASP A 154 -2.49 4.88 10.06
N GLN A 155 -2.42 5.64 8.95
CA GLN A 155 -3.56 6.40 8.41
C GLN A 155 -4.38 5.60 7.37
N ASP A 156 -4.06 4.33 7.14
CA ASP A 156 -4.79 3.42 6.24
C ASP A 156 -4.96 3.97 4.80
N VAL A 157 -3.93 4.67 4.31
CA VAL A 157 -3.92 5.26 2.96
C VAL A 157 -4.14 4.23 1.86
N PRO A 158 -3.51 3.04 1.88
CA PRO A 158 -3.72 2.01 0.85
C PRO A 158 -5.21 1.65 0.69
N THR A 159 -5.88 1.39 1.80
CA THR A 159 -7.30 0.99 1.82
C THR A 159 -8.20 2.12 1.35
N ALA A 160 -7.98 3.36 1.81
CA ALA A 160 -8.78 4.52 1.40
C ALA A 160 -8.69 4.77 -0.12
N VAL A 161 -7.49 4.69 -0.68
CA VAL A 161 -7.22 4.86 -2.12
C VAL A 161 -7.85 3.70 -2.92
N MET A 162 -7.80 2.48 -2.40
CA MET A 162 -8.45 1.33 -3.01
C MET A 162 -9.97 1.39 -2.98
N GLN A 163 -10.56 1.89 -1.89
CA GLN A 163 -12.00 2.13 -1.79
C GLN A 163 -12.46 3.16 -2.83
N LEU A 164 -11.70 4.22 -3.05
CA LEU A 164 -11.97 5.20 -4.11
C LEU A 164 -12.01 4.54 -5.49
N LEU A 165 -10.99 3.74 -5.83
CA LEU A 165 -10.95 3.03 -7.10
C LEU A 165 -12.11 2.04 -7.25
N ALA A 166 -12.37 1.25 -6.21
CA ALA A 166 -13.46 0.30 -6.19
C ALA A 166 -14.82 0.97 -6.37
N ARG A 167 -15.05 2.10 -5.70
CA ARG A 167 -16.34 2.79 -5.75
C ARG A 167 -16.55 3.59 -7.04
N ALA A 168 -15.47 4.04 -7.68
CA ALA A 168 -15.55 4.67 -8.99
C ALA A 168 -15.88 3.68 -10.13
N LEU A 169 -15.51 2.40 -9.99
CA LEU A 169 -15.57 1.41 -11.09
C LEU A 169 -16.56 0.25 -10.85
N THR A 170 -17.04 0.05 -9.62
CA THR A 170 -17.92 -1.08 -9.27
C THR A 170 -19.33 -0.58 -8.98
N PRO A 171 -20.39 -1.24 -9.49
CA PRO A 171 -21.76 -0.90 -9.12
C PRO A 171 -21.96 -1.03 -7.62
N SER A 172 -22.62 -0.03 -7.02
CA SER A 172 -23.23 -0.19 -5.71
C SER A 172 -24.38 -1.21 -5.85
N THR A 173 -24.56 -2.07 -4.86
CA THR A 173 -25.43 -3.28 -4.86
C THR A 173 -26.91 -3.09 -5.27
N ARG A 174 -27.35 -1.89 -5.67
CA ARG A 174 -28.69 -1.58 -6.16
C ARG A 174 -28.76 -0.73 -7.43
N ASP A 175 -27.64 -0.20 -7.95
CA ASP A 175 -27.62 0.72 -9.09
C ASP A 175 -26.50 0.39 -10.10
N GLU A 176 -26.70 0.80 -11.35
CA GLU A 176 -25.70 0.77 -12.42
C GLU A 176 -24.48 1.62 -12.02
N PRO A 177 -23.22 1.20 -12.32
CA PRO A 177 -22.07 2.01 -11.93
C PRO A 177 -22.12 3.37 -12.65
N LEU A 178 -21.74 4.44 -11.95
CA LEU A 178 -21.71 5.80 -12.52
C LEU A 178 -20.88 5.89 -13.81
N TYR A 179 -19.87 5.03 -13.91
CA TYR A 179 -19.04 4.82 -15.08
C TYR A 179 -18.78 3.34 -15.27
N THR A 180 -19.01 2.84 -16.47
CA THR A 180 -18.61 1.50 -16.86
C THR A 180 -17.15 1.49 -17.32
N LEU A 181 -16.52 0.31 -17.37
CA LEU A 181 -15.18 0.15 -17.94
C LEU A 181 -15.09 0.59 -19.42
N HIS A 182 -16.21 0.61 -20.14
CA HIS A 182 -16.27 1.10 -21.51
C HIS A 182 -16.22 2.63 -21.56
N ASP A 183 -16.86 3.31 -20.60
CA ASP A 183 -16.91 4.78 -20.54
C ASP A 183 -15.53 5.41 -20.34
N LEU A 184 -14.58 4.67 -19.75
CA LEU A 184 -13.18 5.10 -19.60
C LEU A 184 -12.47 5.38 -20.95
N HIS A 185 -12.98 4.82 -22.04
CA HIS A 185 -12.46 5.05 -23.39
C HIS A 185 -13.16 6.21 -24.11
N HIS A 186 -14.22 6.77 -23.52
CA HIS A 186 -15.04 7.83 -24.08
C HIS A 186 -14.75 9.18 -23.36
N PRO A 187 -14.92 10.35 -24.00
CA PRO A 187 -14.72 11.66 -23.35
C PRO A 187 -15.53 11.84 -22.06
N VAL A 188 -16.70 11.22 -21.96
CA VAL A 188 -17.56 11.27 -20.75
C VAL A 188 -16.88 10.65 -19.52
N GLY A 189 -16.01 9.64 -19.71
CA GLY A 189 -15.26 9.00 -18.62
C GLY A 189 -13.81 9.47 -18.50
N GLN A 190 -13.40 10.54 -19.20
CA GLN A 190 -12.00 11.00 -19.22
C GLN A 190 -11.48 11.37 -17.82
N ASN A 191 -12.29 12.11 -17.05
CA ASN A 191 -11.96 12.49 -15.68
C ASN A 191 -11.73 11.24 -14.81
N VAL A 192 -12.67 10.30 -14.83
CA VAL A 192 -12.57 9.05 -14.04
C VAL A 192 -11.35 8.24 -14.44
N ARG A 193 -11.03 8.18 -15.74
CA ARG A 193 -9.80 7.55 -16.23
C ARG A 193 -8.57 8.24 -15.66
N THR A 194 -8.51 9.57 -15.62
CA THR A 194 -7.42 10.33 -15.00
C THR A 194 -7.26 9.97 -13.52
N ILE A 195 -8.37 9.92 -12.76
CA ILE A 195 -8.32 9.47 -11.35
C ILE A 195 -7.79 8.04 -11.26
N CYS A 196 -8.27 7.12 -12.10
CA CYS A 196 -7.81 5.74 -12.08
C CYS A 196 -6.30 5.66 -12.34
N VAL A 197 -5.77 6.42 -13.30
CA VAL A 197 -4.33 6.48 -13.57
C VAL A 197 -3.56 7.03 -12.37
N LEU A 198 -4.02 8.13 -11.77
CA LEU A 198 -3.38 8.72 -10.58
C LEU A 198 -3.42 7.78 -9.37
N VAL A 199 -4.54 7.10 -9.15
CA VAL A 199 -4.67 6.10 -8.08
C VAL A 199 -3.68 4.96 -8.30
N HIS A 200 -3.59 4.39 -9.51
CA HIS A 200 -2.61 3.34 -9.80
C HIS A 200 -1.16 3.82 -9.67
N GLN A 201 -0.89 5.07 -10.04
CA GLN A 201 0.42 5.69 -9.82
C GLN A 201 0.73 5.81 -8.33
N LEU A 202 -0.21 6.32 -7.52
CA LEU A 202 -0.05 6.40 -6.06
C LEU A 202 0.17 5.03 -5.44
N LEU A 203 -0.63 4.03 -5.81
CA LEU A 203 -0.50 2.65 -5.33
C LEU A 203 0.85 2.03 -5.69
N LYS A 204 1.39 2.37 -6.87
CA LYS A 204 2.73 1.94 -7.29
C LYS A 204 3.81 2.56 -6.38
N GLU A 205 3.70 3.84 -6.05
CA GLU A 205 4.63 4.50 -5.12
C GLU A 205 4.48 3.97 -3.68
N ILE A 206 3.26 3.68 -3.24
CA ILE A 206 2.99 3.02 -1.95
C ILE A 206 3.65 1.65 -1.90
N ALA A 207 3.50 0.83 -2.95
CA ALA A 207 4.13 -0.49 -3.02
C ALA A 207 5.66 -0.42 -2.99
N ALA A 208 6.25 0.60 -3.63
CA ALA A 208 7.69 0.86 -3.60
C ALA A 208 8.20 1.34 -2.23
N GLY A 209 7.31 1.87 -1.37
CA GLY A 209 7.63 2.35 -0.03
C GLY A 209 8.02 1.25 0.97
N GLY A 210 7.84 -0.03 0.62
CA GLY A 210 8.38 -1.16 1.37
C GLY A 210 7.44 -2.37 1.48
N PRO A 211 7.94 -3.49 2.05
CA PRO A 211 7.22 -4.75 2.08
C PRO A 211 5.93 -4.71 2.93
N ALA A 212 5.89 -3.89 3.98
CA ALA A 212 4.69 -3.75 4.82
C ALA A 212 3.54 -3.04 4.07
N LEU A 213 3.84 -1.99 3.31
CA LEU A 213 2.89 -1.30 2.45
C LEU A 213 2.43 -2.19 1.29
N SER A 214 3.37 -2.92 0.67
CA SER A 214 3.01 -3.89 -0.37
C SER A 214 2.09 -4.99 0.16
N LEU A 215 2.36 -5.50 1.37
CA LEU A 215 1.49 -6.49 2.03
C LEU A 215 0.06 -5.97 2.26
N ALA A 216 -0.10 -4.70 2.63
CA ALA A 216 -1.41 -4.06 2.78
C ALA A 216 -2.21 -4.02 1.47
N LEU A 217 -1.53 -4.03 0.31
CA LEU A 217 -2.17 -4.04 -1.01
C LEU A 217 -2.56 -5.44 -1.51
N VAL A 218 -2.04 -6.51 -0.91
CA VAL A 218 -2.23 -7.90 -1.39
C VAL A 218 -3.70 -8.31 -1.41
N GLU A 219 -4.47 -7.91 -0.39
CA GLU A 219 -5.90 -8.24 -0.33
C GLU A 219 -6.71 -7.64 -1.49
N HIS A 220 -6.19 -6.57 -2.10
CA HIS A 220 -6.83 -5.87 -3.21
C HIS A 220 -6.36 -6.35 -4.59
N VAL A 221 -5.33 -7.21 -4.66
CA VAL A 221 -4.82 -7.76 -5.92
C VAL A 221 -5.90 -8.43 -6.78
N PRO A 222 -6.86 -9.21 -6.25
CA PRO A 222 -7.91 -9.81 -7.08
C PRO A 222 -8.79 -8.75 -7.77
N PHE A 223 -9.06 -7.63 -7.09
CA PHE A 223 -9.80 -6.53 -7.68
C PHE A 223 -8.99 -5.85 -8.78
N MET A 224 -7.72 -5.52 -8.53
CA MET A 224 -6.83 -4.96 -9.55
C MET A 224 -6.69 -5.90 -10.77
N GLN A 225 -6.59 -7.19 -10.53
CA GLN A 225 -6.52 -8.22 -11.57
C GLN A 225 -7.74 -8.16 -12.51
N SER A 226 -8.93 -7.88 -11.99
CA SER A 226 -10.16 -7.74 -12.80
C SER A 226 -10.11 -6.54 -13.77
N LEU A 227 -9.33 -5.51 -13.42
CA LEU A 227 -9.15 -4.28 -14.20
C LEU A 227 -8.07 -4.42 -15.28
N MET A 228 -7.25 -5.47 -15.25
CA MET A 228 -6.24 -5.73 -16.27
C MET A 228 -6.88 -5.82 -17.66
N GLY A 229 -6.33 -5.07 -18.61
CA GLY A 229 -6.79 -4.98 -19.99
C GLY A 229 -7.68 -3.79 -20.28
N HIS A 230 -8.19 -3.12 -19.24
CA HIS A 230 -8.93 -1.85 -19.36
C HIS A 230 -8.05 -0.63 -19.06
N LEU A 231 -7.09 -0.79 -18.16
CA LEU A 231 -6.18 0.27 -17.73
C LEU A 231 -4.73 -0.25 -17.77
N PRO A 232 -3.86 0.28 -18.65
CA PRO A 232 -2.45 -0.14 -18.72
C PRO A 232 -1.68 0.05 -17.40
N SER A 233 -2.07 1.07 -16.61
CA SER A 233 -1.45 1.38 -15.32
C SER A 233 -1.58 0.26 -14.27
N VAL A 234 -2.60 -0.60 -14.38
CA VAL A 234 -2.83 -1.73 -13.45
C VAL A 234 -1.63 -2.67 -13.42
N VAL A 235 -1.07 -2.98 -14.60
CA VAL A 235 0.05 -3.93 -14.71
C VAL A 235 1.29 -3.38 -14.01
N GLN A 236 1.51 -2.07 -14.10
CA GLN A 236 2.62 -1.40 -13.43
C GLN A 236 2.46 -1.43 -11.91
N THR A 237 1.24 -1.19 -11.40
CA THR A 237 0.94 -1.29 -9.97
C THR A 237 1.14 -2.71 -9.45
N LEU A 238 0.59 -3.73 -10.13
CA LEU A 238 0.79 -5.13 -9.75
C LEU A 238 2.26 -5.52 -9.80
N THR A 239 3.00 -5.07 -10.81
CA THR A 239 4.44 -5.30 -10.89
C THR A 239 5.15 -4.73 -9.66
N ALA A 240 4.87 -3.48 -9.27
CA ALA A 240 5.46 -2.86 -8.08
C ALA A 240 5.10 -3.57 -6.77
N ILE A 241 3.88 -4.10 -6.64
CA ILE A 241 3.46 -4.88 -5.47
C ILE A 241 4.33 -6.14 -5.32
N PHE A 242 4.56 -6.89 -6.40
CA PHE A 242 5.29 -8.16 -6.30
C PHE A 242 6.81 -8.03 -6.43
N GLN A 243 7.30 -6.97 -7.10
CA GLN A 243 8.72 -6.82 -7.42
C GLN A 243 9.59 -6.85 -6.18
N ASN A 244 10.53 -7.80 -6.14
CA ASN A 244 11.52 -7.97 -5.07
C ASN A 244 10.95 -8.20 -3.66
N HIS A 245 9.66 -8.52 -3.54
CA HIS A 245 9.01 -8.86 -2.27
C HIS A 245 8.90 -10.38 -2.09
N GLN A 246 9.97 -10.99 -1.57
CA GLN A 246 10.11 -12.46 -1.46
C GLN A 246 8.92 -13.13 -0.77
N ILE A 247 8.47 -12.59 0.37
CA ILE A 247 7.33 -13.15 1.13
C ILE A 247 6.06 -13.19 0.28
N LEU A 248 5.84 -12.16 -0.55
CA LEU A 248 4.66 -12.08 -1.42
C LEU A 248 4.76 -13.03 -2.61
N LEU A 249 5.96 -13.16 -3.19
CA LEU A 249 6.22 -14.03 -4.33
C LEU A 249 6.16 -15.52 -3.94
N GLU A 250 6.74 -15.90 -2.80
CA GLU A 250 6.68 -17.26 -2.27
C GLU A 250 5.28 -17.62 -1.75
N GLY A 251 4.55 -16.63 -1.23
CA GLY A 251 3.17 -16.78 -0.77
C GLY A 251 2.12 -16.76 -1.89
N LEU A 252 2.52 -16.53 -3.15
CA LEU A 252 1.59 -16.42 -4.27
C LEU A 252 0.96 -17.79 -4.58
N PRO A 253 -0.38 -17.94 -4.49
CA PRO A 253 -1.01 -19.21 -4.78
C PRO A 253 -0.90 -19.59 -6.27
N ASP A 254 -0.67 -20.86 -6.58
CA ASP A 254 -0.60 -21.36 -7.96
C ASP A 254 -1.81 -20.97 -8.81
N ARG A 255 -3.01 -21.04 -8.22
CA ARG A 255 -4.27 -20.62 -8.88
C ARG A 255 -4.24 -19.16 -9.33
N THR A 256 -3.58 -18.28 -8.57
CA THR A 256 -3.46 -16.86 -8.86
C THR A 256 -2.46 -16.64 -9.99
N ALA A 257 -1.30 -17.31 -9.94
CA ALA A 257 -0.32 -17.29 -11.02
C ALA A 257 -0.91 -17.79 -12.36
N VAL A 258 -1.65 -18.90 -12.33
CA VAL A 258 -2.38 -19.43 -13.49
C VAL A 258 -3.41 -18.43 -14.01
N SER A 259 -4.12 -17.75 -13.11
CA SER A 259 -5.11 -16.74 -13.48
C SER A 259 -4.48 -15.55 -14.21
N PHE A 260 -3.30 -15.08 -13.79
CA PHE A 260 -2.56 -14.04 -14.51
C PHE A 260 -2.16 -14.45 -15.94
N VAL A 261 -1.74 -15.70 -16.13
CA VAL A 261 -1.46 -16.21 -17.49
C VAL A 261 -2.74 -16.30 -18.32
N ASN A 262 -3.84 -16.76 -17.74
CA ASN A 262 -5.12 -16.85 -18.44
C ASN A 262 -5.67 -15.48 -18.87
N LEU A 263 -5.34 -14.39 -18.17
CA LEU A 263 -5.69 -13.04 -18.64
C LEU A 263 -5.08 -12.72 -20.00
N CYS A 264 -3.89 -13.24 -20.31
CA CYS A 264 -3.25 -13.06 -21.62
C CYS A 264 -4.03 -13.71 -22.78
N ARG A 265 -4.96 -14.65 -22.49
CA ARG A 265 -5.86 -15.25 -23.48
C ARG A 265 -7.01 -14.35 -23.87
N HIS A 266 -7.54 -13.62 -22.90
CA HIS A 266 -8.82 -12.93 -23.03
C HIS A 266 -8.68 -11.42 -23.18
N ARG A 267 -7.45 -10.89 -23.04
CA ARG A 267 -7.15 -9.45 -23.09
C ARG A 267 -6.22 -9.12 -24.26
N PRO A 268 -6.26 -7.88 -24.77
CA PRO A 268 -5.32 -7.44 -25.80
C PRO A 268 -3.88 -7.64 -25.32
N ARG A 269 -3.02 -8.17 -26.21
CA ARG A 269 -1.62 -8.44 -25.90
C ARG A 269 -0.89 -7.12 -25.68
N GLN A 270 -0.29 -6.97 -24.50
CA GLN A 270 0.58 -5.84 -24.19
C GLN A 270 1.92 -6.38 -23.63
N PRO A 271 3.07 -5.78 -24.00
CA PRO A 271 4.39 -6.27 -23.57
C PRO A 271 4.55 -6.26 -22.04
N GLU A 272 3.86 -5.36 -21.35
CA GLU A 272 3.88 -5.20 -19.89
C GLU A 272 3.38 -6.47 -19.17
N TYR A 273 2.46 -7.25 -19.76
CA TYR A 273 2.00 -8.50 -19.14
C TYR A 273 3.13 -9.52 -19.01
N ILE A 274 3.96 -9.65 -20.04
CA ILE A 274 5.11 -10.56 -20.02
C ILE A 274 6.14 -10.08 -19.01
N GLN A 275 6.39 -8.76 -18.94
CA GLN A 275 7.27 -8.18 -17.92
C GLN A 275 6.76 -8.48 -16.50
N PHE A 276 5.45 -8.38 -16.29
CA PHE A 276 4.83 -8.76 -15.02
C PHE A 276 4.99 -10.25 -14.71
N LEU A 277 4.75 -11.15 -15.68
CA LEU A 277 4.99 -12.59 -15.47
C LEU A 277 6.46 -12.89 -15.15
N CYS A 278 7.40 -12.19 -15.79
CA CYS A 278 8.83 -12.30 -15.46
C CYS A 278 9.13 -11.81 -14.04
N CYS A 279 8.49 -10.71 -13.60
CA CYS A 279 8.59 -10.20 -12.23
C CYS A 279 8.18 -11.27 -11.20
N LEU A 280 7.15 -12.06 -11.49
CA LEU A 280 6.72 -13.14 -10.60
C LEU A 280 7.74 -14.29 -10.49
N CYS A 281 8.63 -14.42 -11.47
CA CYS A 281 9.59 -15.53 -11.58
C CYS A 281 10.96 -15.24 -10.95
N VAL A 282 11.26 -13.98 -10.63
CA VAL A 282 12.58 -13.55 -10.13
C VAL A 282 12.41 -12.56 -8.98
N CYS A 283 13.06 -12.84 -7.86
CA CYS A 283 13.11 -11.97 -6.70
C CYS A 283 14.57 -11.68 -6.34
N ASN A 284 14.97 -10.39 -6.28
CA ASN A 284 16.34 -9.99 -5.90
C ASN A 284 17.44 -10.72 -6.69
N GLY A 285 17.20 -10.93 -7.99
CA GLY A 285 18.12 -11.64 -8.89
C GLY A 285 18.18 -13.16 -8.71
N ARG A 286 17.30 -13.74 -7.86
CA ARG A 286 17.17 -15.19 -7.65
C ARG A 286 15.85 -15.71 -8.19
N GLU A 287 15.84 -16.97 -8.60
CA GLU A 287 14.66 -17.66 -9.09
C GLU A 287 13.61 -17.91 -8.01
N VAL A 288 12.34 -17.72 -8.36
CA VAL A 288 11.19 -18.19 -7.58
C VAL A 288 10.67 -19.46 -8.21
N LEU A 289 11.26 -20.60 -7.84
CA LEU A 289 11.05 -21.90 -8.52
C LEU A 289 9.57 -22.30 -8.63
N GLY A 290 8.77 -22.09 -7.58
CA GLY A 290 7.34 -22.40 -7.59
C GLY A 290 6.60 -21.64 -8.70
N ASN A 291 6.79 -20.33 -8.75
CA ASN A 291 6.17 -19.46 -9.76
C ASN A 291 6.67 -19.80 -11.17
N GLN A 292 7.97 -20.04 -11.34
CA GLN A 292 8.54 -20.44 -12.63
C GLN A 292 7.91 -21.72 -13.16
N LEU A 293 7.82 -22.77 -12.32
CA LEU A 293 7.21 -24.04 -12.73
C LEU A 293 5.74 -23.88 -13.10
N THR A 294 4.97 -23.13 -12.30
CA THR A 294 3.55 -22.91 -12.53
C THR A 294 3.29 -22.10 -13.80
N ILE A 295 4.04 -21.00 -14.00
CA ILE A 295 3.92 -20.15 -15.19
C ILE A 295 4.39 -20.89 -16.45
N CYS A 296 5.52 -21.59 -16.39
CA CYS A 296 6.03 -22.36 -17.53
C CYS A 296 5.08 -23.46 -17.96
N ARG A 297 4.57 -24.28 -17.02
CA ARG A 297 3.56 -25.30 -17.35
C ARG A 297 2.31 -24.70 -17.95
N GLN A 298 1.86 -23.56 -17.42
CA GLN A 298 0.67 -22.91 -17.95
C GLN A 298 0.90 -22.39 -19.37
N LEU A 299 2.03 -21.73 -19.66
CA LEU A 299 2.33 -21.18 -20.99
C LEU A 299 2.66 -22.26 -22.03
N LEU A 300 3.49 -23.25 -21.66
CA LEU A 300 4.02 -24.24 -22.62
C LEU A 300 3.04 -25.39 -22.85
N ASP A 301 2.46 -25.95 -21.79
CA ASP A 301 1.65 -27.16 -21.91
C ASP A 301 0.17 -26.84 -22.14
N LYS A 302 -0.34 -25.85 -21.39
CA LYS A 302 -1.78 -25.56 -21.35
C LYS A 302 -2.19 -24.43 -22.29
N SER A 303 -1.27 -23.51 -22.61
CA SER A 303 -1.55 -22.29 -23.38
C SER A 303 -0.55 -22.01 -24.51
N PRO A 304 -0.08 -23.02 -25.28
CA PRO A 304 0.92 -22.79 -26.33
C PRO A 304 0.43 -21.83 -27.40
N GLU A 305 -0.90 -21.70 -27.58
CA GLU A 305 -1.53 -20.74 -28.49
C GLU A 305 -1.24 -19.27 -28.15
N LEU A 306 -0.66 -18.97 -26.98
CA LEU A 306 -0.22 -17.60 -26.64
C LEU A 306 1.18 -17.27 -27.16
N LEU A 307 1.95 -18.29 -27.59
CA LEU A 307 3.37 -18.16 -27.90
C LEU A 307 3.61 -18.09 -29.41
N TYR A 308 4.56 -17.24 -29.81
CA TYR A 308 5.02 -17.19 -31.20
C TYR A 308 5.76 -18.47 -31.55
N HIS A 309 5.32 -19.13 -32.61
CA HIS A 309 5.98 -20.34 -33.10
C HIS A 309 6.95 -19.97 -34.22
N LEU A 310 8.24 -20.13 -33.95
CA LEU A 310 9.31 -19.86 -34.90
C LEU A 310 9.75 -21.16 -35.56
N ARG A 311 9.74 -21.21 -36.89
CA ARG A 311 10.27 -22.33 -37.68
C ARG A 311 11.32 -21.84 -38.66
N VAL A 312 12.53 -22.35 -38.57
CA VAL A 312 13.59 -22.07 -39.54
C VAL A 312 13.41 -23.00 -40.75
N GLN A 313 13.32 -22.44 -41.95
CA GLN A 313 13.24 -23.18 -43.21
C GLN A 313 14.31 -22.66 -44.17
N GLY A 314 15.43 -23.39 -44.28
CA GLY A 314 16.61 -22.93 -45.02
C GLY A 314 17.23 -21.69 -44.37
N SER A 315 17.38 -20.60 -45.12
CA SER A 315 17.89 -19.30 -44.65
C SER A 315 16.78 -18.33 -44.18
N ARG A 316 15.52 -18.77 -44.09
CA ARG A 316 14.39 -17.93 -43.69
C ARG A 316 13.78 -18.39 -42.37
N VAL A 317 13.39 -17.44 -41.53
CA VAL A 317 12.61 -17.70 -40.30
C VAL A 317 11.13 -17.46 -40.61
N GLN A 318 10.30 -18.49 -40.49
CA GLN A 318 8.86 -18.37 -40.50
C GLN A 318 8.36 -18.12 -39.09
N VAL A 319 7.61 -17.04 -38.92
CA VAL A 319 6.94 -16.69 -37.66
C VAL A 319 5.47 -17.04 -37.84
N LYS A 320 5.00 -18.06 -37.13
CA LYS A 320 3.56 -18.29 -36.99
C LYS A 320 3.10 -17.49 -35.78
N MET A 321 2.33 -16.44 -36.07
CA MET A 321 1.74 -15.60 -35.03
C MET A 321 0.68 -16.42 -34.26
N PRO A 322 0.62 -16.25 -32.94
CA PRO A 322 -0.42 -16.85 -32.11
C PRO A 322 -1.75 -16.13 -32.29
#